data_AF-A0A5K1EXT5-F1
#
_entry.id   AF-A0A5K1EXT5-F1
#
_cell.length_a   1.000
_cell.length_b   1.000
_cell.length_c   1.000
_cell.angle_alpha   90.00
_cell.angle_beta   90.00
_cell.angle_gamma   90.00
#
_symmetry.space_group_name_H-M   'P 1'
#
loop_
_entity.id
_entity.type
_entity.pdbx_description
1 polymer ?
#
loop_
_entity_poly.entity_id
_entity_poly.type
_entity_poly.pdbx_seq_one_letter_code
_entity_poly.pdbx_strand_id
1 'polypeptide(L)' 'VYEGAVYMQQGKPYLVTVIDLSAKIAICRKVDLKYYTKTRDYTDIHVFGGEYVSLNLEL' A
#
# COMPACT_ATOMS: atom_id res chain seq x y z
N VAL A 1 4.50 2.42 -4.69
CA VAL A 1 5.75 1.66 -4.90
C VAL A 1 6.20 1.15 -3.54
N TYR A 2 6.65 -0.10 -3.44
CA TYR A 2 7.09 -0.73 -2.19
C TYR A 2 8.21 -1.73 -2.51
N GLU A 3 8.95 -2.17 -1.49
CA GLU A 3 10.02 -3.16 -1.68
C GLU A 3 9.45 -4.51 -2.18
N GLY A 4 10.03 -5.06 -3.25
CA GLY A 4 9.51 -6.24 -3.94
C GLY A 4 8.42 -5.94 -4.99
N ALA A 5 7.97 -4.69 -5.14
CA ALA A 5 7.05 -4.32 -6.21
C ALA A 5 7.70 -4.38 -7.60
N VAL A 6 6.90 -4.66 -8.62
CA VAL A 6 7.28 -4.50 -10.03
C VAL A 6 6.85 -3.12 -10.50
N TYR A 7 7.83 -2.24 -10.72
CA TYR A 7 7.66 -0.92 -11.31
C TYR A 7 7.74 -1.00 -12.85
N MET A 8 6.80 -0.35 -13.53
CA MET A 8 6.72 -0.35 -14.99
C MET A 8 7.12 1.02 -15.56
N GLN A 9 8.21 1.06 -16.33
CA GLN A 9 8.68 2.26 -17.02
C GLN A 9 8.55 2.07 -18.54
N GLN A 10 7.51 2.66 -19.15
CA GLN A 10 7.25 2.56 -20.60
C GLN A 10 7.32 1.10 -21.11
N GLY A 11 6.66 0.18 -20.42
CA GLY A 11 6.63 -1.25 -20.77
C GLY A 11 7.86 -2.06 -20.31
N LYS A 12 8.88 -1.43 -19.73
CA LYS A 12 10.05 -2.13 -19.17
C LYS A 12 9.83 -2.41 -17.67
N PRO A 13 9.87 -3.67 -17.22
CA PRO A 13 9.70 -3.99 -15.81
C PRO A 13 11.00 -3.83 -15.02
N TYR A 14 10.86 -3.31 -13.80
CA TYR A 14 11.92 -3.17 -12.82
C TYR A 14 11.44 -3.68 -11.47
N LEU A 15 12.24 -4.53 -10.82
CA LEU A 15 11.97 -4.99 -9.47
C LEU A 15 12.57 -3.98 -8.48
N VAL A 16 11.74 -3.47 -7.57
CA VAL A 16 12.18 -2.61 -6.47
C VAL A 16 12.86 -3.49 -5.42
N THR A 17 14.14 -3.22 -5.14
CA THR A 17 14.95 -4.02 -4.20
C THR A 17 15.09 -3.37 -2.83
N VAL A 18 15.04 -2.05 -2.77
CA VAL A 18 15.13 -1.27 -1.52
C VAL A 18 14.28 -0.01 -1.69
N ILE A 19 13.60 0.40 -0.63
CA ILE A 19 12.92 1.70 -0.56
C ILE A 19 13.44 2.51 0.63
N ASP A 20 13.87 3.74 0.34
CA ASP A 20 14.17 4.76 1.35
C ASP A 20 13.04 5.79 1.32
N LEU A 21 12.14 5.70 2.30
CA LEU A 21 10.98 6.59 2.41
C LEU A 21 11.37 8.01 2.84
N SER A 22 12.43 8.16 3.64
CA SER A 22 12.92 9.46 4.10
C SER A 22 13.53 10.24 2.95
N ALA A 23 14.36 9.59 2.13
CA ALA A 23 14.95 10.19 0.94
C ALA A 23 14.00 10.23 -0.27
N LYS A 24 12.88 9.50 -0.21
CA LYS A 24 11.92 9.31 -1.32
C LYS A 24 12.56 8.64 -2.54
N ILE A 25 13.46 7.68 -2.30
CA ILE A 25 14.20 6.96 -3.34
C ILE A 25 13.81 5.48 -3.31
N ALA A 26 13.62 4.90 -4.49
CA ALA A 26 13.48 3.46 -4.68
C ALA A 26 14.64 2.96 -5.56
N ILE A 27 15.38 1.96 -5.06
CA ILE A 27 16.44 1.30 -5.81
C ILE A 27 15.82 0.13 -6.56
N CYS A 28 16.09 0.05 -7.87
CA CYS A 28 15.44 -0.87 -8.77
C CYS A 28 16.45 -1.59 -9.66
N ARG A 29 16.17 -2.85 -10.00
CA ARG A 29 16.89 -3.59 -11.04
C ARG A 29 15.97 -3.98 -12.19
N LYS A 30 16.47 -3.90 -13.42
CA LYS A 30 15.71 -4.34 -14.60
C LYS A 30 15.47 -5.85 -14.51
N VAL A 31 14.25 -6.27 -14.85
CA VAL A 31 13.85 -7.69 -14.84
C VAL A 31 13.03 -8.01 -16.08
N ASP A 32 12.93 -9.30 -16.42
CA ASP A 32 12.01 -9.83 -17.41
C ASP A 32 11.00 -10.74 -16.71
N LEU A 33 9.82 -10.21 -16.39
CA LEU A 33 8.76 -10.88 -15.66
C LEU A 33 7.49 -10.91 -16.50
N LYS A 34 6.75 -12.01 -16.44
CA LYS A 34 5.45 -12.19 -17.11
C LYS A 34 4.26 -11.70 -16.27
N TYR A 35 4.51 -11.06 -15.15
CA TYR A 35 3.49 -10.56 -14.22
C TYR A 35 3.82 -9.14 -13.75
N TYR A 36 2.82 -8.45 -13.23
CA TYR A 36 2.96 -7.13 -12.59
C TYR A 36 2.32 -7.17 -11.19
N THR A 37 2.72 -6.23 -10.34
CA THR A 37 2.15 -6.08 -9.01
C THR A 37 1.12 -4.95 -8.99
N LYS A 38 0.01 -5.16 -8.29
CA LYS A 38 -0.98 -4.13 -8.00
C LYS A 38 -1.32 -4.20 -6.51
N THR A 39 -1.15 -3.08 -5.80
CA THR A 39 -1.61 -2.96 -4.41
C THR A 39 -3.13 -3.01 -4.37
N ARG A 40 -3.68 -3.71 -3.38
CA ARG A 40 -5.10 -3.63 -3.05
C ARG A 40 -5.30 -2.39 -2.19
N ASP A 41 -6.20 -1.51 -2.59
CA ASP A 41 -6.55 -0.36 -1.77
C ASP A 41 -7.29 -0.84 -0.52
N TYR A 42 -6.82 -0.40 0.65
CA TYR A 42 -7.42 -0.67 1.95
C TYR A 42 -7.47 0.65 2.72
N THR A 43 -8.66 1.01 3.17
CA THR A 43 -8.88 2.18 4.02
C THR A 43 -9.28 1.68 5.40
N ASP A 44 -8.44 1.95 6.38
CA ASP A 44 -8.74 1.70 7.79
C ASP A 44 -9.32 2.97 8.43
N ILE A 45 -10.39 2.83 9.21
CA ILE A 45 -11.11 3.95 9.82
C ILE A 45 -11.12 3.72 11.33
N HIS A 46 -10.42 4.60 12.05
CA HIS A 46 -10.47 4.69 13.50
C HIS A 46 -11.29 5.92 13.90
N VAL A 47 -12.43 5.69 14.55
CA VAL A 47 -13.28 6.77 15.08
C VAL A 47 -12.81 7.11 16.49
N PHE A 48 -12.53 8.40 16.73
CA PHE A 48 -12.18 8.92 18.06
C PHE A 48 -13.30 9.86 18.54
N GLY A 49 -13.72 9.73 19.81
CA GLY A 49 -14.64 10.67 20.46
C GLY A 49 -16.14 10.47 20.20
N GLY A 50 -16.57 9.27 19.78
CA GLY A 50 -17.99 8.94 19.70
C GLY A 50 -18.57 8.59 21.08
N GLU A 51 -19.59 9.32 21.54
CA GLU A 51 -20.41 8.87 22.67
C GLU A 51 -21.30 7.70 22.22
N TYR A 52 -21.07 6.52 22.79
CA TYR A 52 -21.97 5.38 22.62
C TYR A 52 -23.22 5.62 23.47
N VAL A 53 -24.33 6.03 22.87
CA VAL A 53 -25.63 6.09 23.55
C VAL A 53 -26.25 4.70 23.56
N SER A 54 -26.18 4.00 24.70
CA SER A 54 -26.94 2.79 24.94
C SER A 54 -28.39 3.16 25.30
N LEU A 55 -29.35 2.85 24.43
CA LEU A 55 -30.77 2.91 24.77
C LEU A 55 -31.12 1.67 25.61
N ASN A 56 -31.32 1.87 26.92
CA ASN A 56 -31.99 0.87 27.76
C ASN A 56 -33.48 0.83 27.35
N LEU A 57 -33.87 -0.24 26.65
CA LEU A 57 -35.28 -0.63 26.58
C LEU A 57 -35.58 -1.44 27.85
N GLU A 58 -36.17 -0.79 28.84
CA GLU A 58 -36.84 -1.50 29.94
C GLU A 58 -38.13 -2.13 29.38
N LEU A 59 -38.23 -3.46 29.50
CA LEU A 59 -39.45 -4.26 29.30
C LEU A 59 -40.26 -4.30 30.60
#